data_AF-A0A1H5ZPG8-F1
#
_entry.id   AF-A0A1H5ZPG8-F1
#
_cell.length_a   1.000
_cell.length_b   1.000
_cell.length_c   1.000
_cell.angle_alpha   90.00
_cell.angle_beta   90.00
_cell.angle_gamma   90.00
#
_symmetry.space_group_name_H-M   'P 1'
#
loop_
_entity.id
_entity.type
_entity.pdbx_description
1 polymer ?
#
loop_
_entity_poly.entity_id
_entity_poly.type
_entity_poly.pdbx_seq_one_letter_code
_entity_poly.pdbx_strand_id
1 'polypeptide(L)'
;MSDLVLYEYWRSSAAYRVRIALNLKQLPYKAVPVHLVKDGGEQHKAAFSALNANELVPVLVAPAPEGGEMVLNQSLTIIDYLDDHYPTPRLTPESGQERYWVKALAQDIAIDIHPINNLRVIQHLSQQFVMNDDSRQQWMRHWIEIGFHALEKKLAKVSGLCCVGDDITLVDVCLVPQLYNAERFNVDLTAFPIISAIGAHLRTHPAFQAAEPERQKDAVV
;
A
#
# COMPACT_ATOMS: atom_id res chain seq x y z
N MET A 1 -22.50 -8.73 -13.33
CA MET A 1 -21.11 -8.80 -12.80
C MET A 1 -21.25 -8.59 -11.31
N SER A 2 -20.64 -9.44 -10.48
CA SER A 2 -20.56 -9.13 -9.04
C SER A 2 -19.67 -7.90 -8.86
N ASP A 3 -20.12 -6.95 -8.05
CA ASP A 3 -19.40 -5.69 -7.82
C ASP A 3 -18.16 -5.94 -6.96
N LEU A 4 -17.07 -5.21 -7.23
CA LEU A 4 -15.87 -5.23 -6.38
C LEU A 4 -16.19 -4.55 -5.03
N VAL A 5 -15.85 -5.20 -3.92
CA VAL A 5 -16.03 -4.63 -2.57
C VAL A 5 -14.70 -4.60 -1.84
N LEU A 6 -14.23 -3.40 -1.51
CA LEU A 6 -12.98 -3.18 -0.80
C LEU A 6 -13.25 -2.85 0.67
N TYR A 7 -12.90 -3.76 1.57
CA TYR A 7 -12.82 -3.47 3.00
C TYR A 7 -11.49 -2.80 3.30
N GLU A 8 -11.54 -1.59 3.84
CA GLU A 8 -10.36 -0.75 3.96
C GLU A 8 -10.39 0.21 5.15
N TYR A 9 -9.27 0.88 5.36
CA TYR A 9 -9.14 1.97 6.30
C TYR A 9 -8.40 3.11 5.60
N TRP A 10 -8.91 4.34 5.71
CA TRP A 10 -8.36 5.50 5.00
C TRP A 10 -6.84 5.64 5.16
N ARG A 11 -6.33 5.45 6.38
CA ARG A 11 -4.91 5.58 6.76
C ARG A 11 -4.08 4.30 6.59
N SER A 12 -4.62 3.23 6.03
CA SER A 12 -3.86 2.00 5.74
C SER A 12 -3.08 2.16 4.44
N SER A 13 -1.75 2.10 4.50
CA SER A 13 -0.90 2.12 3.31
C SER A 13 -1.10 0.91 2.40
N ALA A 14 -1.45 -0.26 2.95
CA ALA A 14 -1.78 -1.43 2.13
C ALA A 14 -3.10 -1.24 1.36
N ALA A 15 -4.11 -0.62 1.98
CA ALA A 15 -5.35 -0.29 1.31
C ALA A 15 -5.16 0.83 0.28
N TYR A 16 -4.31 1.81 0.59
CA TYR A 16 -3.94 2.88 -0.33
C TYR A 16 -3.36 2.33 -1.64
N ARG A 17 -2.49 1.31 -1.59
CA ARG A 17 -2.00 0.61 -2.79
C ARG A 17 -3.15 0.10 -3.67
N VAL A 18 -4.13 -0.56 -3.06
CA VAL A 18 -5.28 -1.14 -3.78
C VAL A 18 -6.18 -0.04 -4.35
N ARG A 19 -6.43 1.05 -3.61
CA ARG A 19 -7.16 2.21 -4.13
C ARG A 19 -6.49 2.80 -5.37
N ILE A 20 -5.18 3.00 -5.33
CA ILE A 20 -4.41 3.51 -6.49
C ILE A 20 -4.60 2.56 -7.68
N ALA A 21 -4.44 1.25 -7.49
CA ALA A 21 -4.57 0.28 -8.56
C ALA A 21 -5.99 0.24 -9.18
N LEU A 22 -7.03 0.27 -8.34
CA LEU A 22 -8.43 0.35 -8.80
C LEU A 22 -8.67 1.63 -9.60
N ASN A 23 -8.16 2.77 -9.11
CA ASN A 23 -8.32 4.06 -9.77
C ASN A 23 -7.57 4.13 -11.11
N LEU A 24 -6.33 3.62 -11.18
CA LEU A 24 -5.54 3.57 -12.42
C LEU A 24 -6.24 2.75 -13.50
N LYS A 25 -6.90 1.65 -13.10
CA LYS A 25 -7.69 0.78 -13.98
C LYS A 25 -9.13 1.25 -14.19
N GLN A 26 -9.51 2.38 -13.59
CA GLN A 26 -10.84 2.97 -13.66
C GLN A 26 -11.97 1.98 -13.24
N LEU A 27 -11.67 1.13 -12.25
CA LEU A 27 -12.61 0.11 -11.79
C LEU A 27 -13.53 0.68 -10.70
N PRO A 28 -14.85 0.67 -10.90
CA PRO A 28 -15.78 1.02 -9.83
C PRO A 28 -15.76 -0.05 -8.74
N TYR A 29 -15.83 0.38 -7.48
CA TYR A 29 -15.89 -0.51 -6.34
C TYR A 29 -16.69 0.12 -5.20
N LYS A 30 -17.22 -0.73 -4.32
CA LYS A 30 -17.82 -0.33 -3.06
C LYS A 30 -16.76 -0.34 -1.96
N ALA A 31 -16.42 0.83 -1.43
CA ALA A 31 -15.60 0.96 -0.23
C ALA A 31 -16.42 0.63 1.02
N VAL A 32 -15.89 -0.23 1.89
CA VAL A 32 -16.44 -0.57 3.20
C VAL A 32 -15.40 -0.23 4.27
N PRO A 33 -15.57 0.86 5.03
CA PRO A 33 -14.60 1.26 6.03
C PRO A 33 -14.58 0.29 7.22
N VAL A 34 -13.38 0.00 7.71
CA VAL A 34 -13.09 -0.83 8.88
C VAL A 34 -12.11 -0.05 9.74
N HIS A 35 -12.59 0.57 10.82
CA HIS A 35 -11.79 1.49 11.61
C HIS A 35 -10.79 0.76 12.50
N LEU A 36 -9.48 1.01 12.32
CA LEU A 36 -8.45 0.20 12.99
C LEU A 36 -8.16 0.53 14.47
N VAL A 37 -8.55 1.71 14.95
CA VAL A 37 -8.32 2.17 16.33
C VAL A 37 -9.60 2.26 17.19
N LYS A 38 -10.72 2.69 16.59
CA LYS A 38 -12.00 2.88 17.27
C LYS A 38 -12.50 1.55 17.87
N ASP A 39 -13.05 1.62 19.07
CA ASP A 39 -13.61 0.47 19.80
C ASP A 39 -12.61 -0.71 19.96
N GLY A 40 -11.31 -0.41 20.03
CA GLY A 40 -10.25 -1.42 20.10
C GLY A 40 -9.85 -2.03 18.75
N GLY A 41 -10.47 -1.59 17.65
CA GLY A 41 -10.20 -2.03 16.29
C GLY A 41 -11.33 -2.89 15.72
N GLU A 42 -12.04 -2.38 14.72
CA GLU A 42 -13.18 -3.08 14.09
C GLU A 42 -12.77 -4.35 13.35
N GLN A 43 -11.50 -4.47 12.96
CA GLN A 43 -10.92 -5.68 12.38
C GLN A 43 -10.95 -6.89 13.33
N HIS A 44 -11.07 -6.67 14.63
CA HIS A 44 -11.17 -7.73 15.63
C HIS A 44 -12.62 -8.18 15.91
N LYS A 45 -13.62 -7.54 15.28
CA LYS A 45 -15.03 -7.94 15.41
C LYS A 45 -15.24 -9.27 14.68
N ALA A 46 -16.07 -10.15 15.26
CA ALA A 46 -16.32 -11.50 14.75
C ALA A 46 -16.70 -11.56 13.26
N ALA A 47 -17.49 -10.59 12.78
CA ALA A 47 -17.88 -10.51 11.38
C ALA A 47 -16.68 -10.27 10.44
N PHE A 48 -15.73 -9.42 10.81
CA PHE A 48 -14.53 -9.17 9.99
C PHE A 48 -13.50 -10.29 10.15
N SER A 49 -13.32 -10.83 11.36
CA SER A 49 -12.43 -11.96 11.61
C SER A 49 -12.86 -13.21 10.80
N ALA A 50 -14.18 -13.44 10.67
CA ALA A 50 -14.72 -14.49 9.81
C ALA A 50 -14.47 -14.23 8.31
N LEU A 51 -14.42 -12.96 7.88
CA LEU A 51 -14.08 -12.57 6.50
C LEU A 51 -12.57 -12.74 6.22
N ASN A 52 -11.72 -12.35 7.17
CA ASN A 52 -10.26 -12.46 7.06
C ASN A 52 -9.65 -12.78 8.43
N ALA A 53 -9.23 -14.03 8.61
CA ALA A 53 -8.64 -14.53 9.85
C ALA A 53 -7.33 -13.82 10.26
N ASN A 54 -6.68 -13.10 9.34
CA ASN A 54 -5.52 -12.27 9.69
C ASN A 54 -5.89 -10.99 10.43
N GLU A 55 -7.17 -10.59 10.40
CA GLU A 55 -7.69 -9.36 11.00
C GLU A 55 -6.93 -8.12 10.51
N LEU A 56 -6.68 -8.06 9.20
CA LEU A 56 -5.98 -6.97 8.53
C LEU A 56 -6.80 -6.45 7.34
N VAL A 57 -6.60 -5.16 7.04
CA VAL A 57 -7.05 -4.53 5.79
C VAL A 57 -5.86 -4.27 4.86
N PRO A 58 -6.04 -4.27 3.53
CA PRO A 58 -7.29 -4.41 2.81
C PRO A 58 -7.75 -5.86 2.65
N VAL A 59 -9.06 -6.02 2.39
CA VAL A 59 -9.66 -7.25 1.88
C VAL A 59 -10.51 -6.87 0.67
N LEU A 60 -10.31 -7.54 -0.46
CA LEU A 60 -11.14 -7.38 -1.66
C LEU A 60 -12.05 -8.60 -1.81
N VAL A 61 -13.36 -8.37 -1.87
CA VAL A 61 -14.32 -9.36 -2.38
C VAL A 61 -14.50 -9.09 -3.86
N ALA A 62 -14.27 -10.11 -4.68
CA ALA A 62 -14.23 -9.99 -6.14
C ALA A 62 -14.81 -11.24 -6.83
N PRO A 63 -15.20 -11.13 -8.12
CA PRO A 63 -15.59 -12.29 -8.91
C PRO A 63 -14.48 -13.35 -8.96
N ALA A 64 -14.81 -14.60 -8.64
CA ALA A 64 -13.88 -15.72 -8.77
C ALA A 64 -13.78 -16.17 -10.25
N PRO A 65 -12.58 -16.61 -10.72
CA PRO A 65 -12.40 -17.10 -12.10
C PRO A 65 -13.31 -18.27 -12.46
N GLU A 66 -13.57 -19.17 -11.49
CA GLU A 66 -14.41 -20.36 -11.66
C GLU A 66 -15.90 -20.10 -11.37
N GLY A 67 -16.28 -18.85 -11.14
CA GLY A 67 -17.64 -18.44 -10.78
C GLY A 67 -17.85 -18.25 -9.27
N GLY A 68 -18.79 -17.38 -8.91
CA GLY A 68 -19.04 -16.96 -7.53
C GLY A 68 -18.15 -15.80 -7.10
N GLU A 69 -17.96 -15.67 -5.79
CA GLU A 69 -17.11 -14.64 -5.18
C GLU A 69 -15.90 -15.29 -4.51
N MET A 70 -14.78 -14.57 -4.51
CA MET A 70 -13.63 -14.89 -3.69
C MET A 70 -13.25 -13.71 -2.81
N VAL A 71 -12.60 -14.03 -1.70
CA VAL A 71 -12.10 -13.07 -0.72
C VAL A 71 -10.58 -13.08 -0.79
N LEU A 72 -10.00 -11.97 -1.23
CA LEU A 72 -8.56 -11.80 -1.33
C LEU A 72 -8.06 -10.86 -0.23
N ASN A 73 -7.07 -11.33 0.51
CA ASN A 73 -6.23 -10.51 1.39
C ASN A 73 -4.79 -10.47 0.83
N GLN A 74 -3.96 -9.54 1.31
CA GLN A 74 -2.65 -9.16 0.75
C GLN A 74 -2.74 -8.20 -0.45
N SER A 75 -2.28 -6.96 -0.26
CA SER A 75 -2.41 -5.90 -1.27
C SER A 75 -1.74 -6.23 -2.60
N LEU A 76 -0.58 -6.89 -2.60
CA LEU A 76 0.12 -7.23 -3.85
C LEU A 76 -0.60 -8.33 -4.61
N THR A 77 -1.14 -9.34 -3.92
CA THR A 77 -1.95 -10.41 -4.54
C THR A 77 -3.28 -9.87 -5.08
N ILE A 78 -3.90 -8.93 -4.36
CA ILE A 78 -5.08 -8.22 -4.88
C ILE A 78 -4.73 -7.51 -6.20
N ILE A 79 -3.59 -6.83 -6.28
CA ILE A 79 -3.19 -6.13 -7.51
C ILE A 79 -2.82 -7.12 -8.63
N ASP A 80 -2.22 -8.26 -8.30
CA ASP A 80 -1.95 -9.34 -9.25
C ASP A 80 -3.25 -9.87 -9.87
N TYR A 81 -4.28 -10.12 -9.05
CA TYR A 81 -5.62 -10.45 -9.54
C TYR A 81 -6.18 -9.38 -10.49
N LEU A 82 -6.03 -8.09 -10.12
CA LEU A 82 -6.49 -6.99 -10.96
C LEU A 82 -5.71 -6.89 -12.28
N ASP A 83 -4.41 -7.20 -12.29
CA ASP A 83 -3.61 -7.26 -13.52
C ASP A 83 -4.03 -8.42 -14.43
N ASP A 84 -4.45 -9.56 -13.87
CA ASP A 84 -4.90 -10.70 -14.66
C ASP A 84 -6.31 -10.50 -15.25
N HIS A 85 -7.22 -9.88 -14.50
CA HIS A 85 -8.62 -9.74 -14.90
C HIS A 85 -8.95 -8.40 -15.56
N TYR A 86 -8.16 -7.36 -15.27
CA TYR A 86 -8.33 -6.01 -15.79
C TYR A 86 -6.96 -5.45 -16.23
N PRO A 87 -6.39 -5.96 -17.33
CA PRO A 87 -4.97 -5.79 -17.66
C PRO A 87 -4.57 -4.39 -18.15
N THR A 88 -5.47 -3.40 -18.15
CA THR A 88 -5.19 -2.06 -18.71
C THR A 88 -5.46 -0.95 -17.69
N PRO A 89 -4.44 -0.16 -17.28
CA PRO A 89 -3.02 -0.41 -17.50
C PRO A 89 -2.54 -1.63 -16.68
N ARG A 90 -1.49 -2.31 -17.14
CA ARG A 90 -0.86 -3.40 -16.40
C ARG A 90 0.21 -2.82 -15.47
N LEU A 91 0.17 -3.15 -14.18
CA LEU A 91 1.09 -2.58 -13.18
C LEU A 91 2.35 -3.44 -13.03
N THR A 92 2.27 -4.73 -13.33
CA THR A 92 3.42 -5.63 -13.38
C THR A 92 3.61 -6.13 -14.81
N PRO A 93 4.77 -5.87 -15.46
CA PRO A 93 5.04 -6.37 -16.80
C PRO A 93 4.74 -7.87 -16.93
N GLU A 94 4.13 -8.28 -18.03
CA GLU A 94 3.69 -9.68 -18.23
C GLU A 94 4.88 -10.64 -18.34
N SER A 95 5.98 -10.20 -18.94
CA SER A 95 7.17 -11.00 -19.16
C SER A 95 8.44 -10.14 -19.19
N GLY A 96 9.59 -10.78 -19.39
CA GLY A 96 10.88 -10.10 -19.47
C GLY A 96 11.52 -9.82 -18.10
N GLN A 97 12.74 -9.26 -18.13
CA GLN A 97 13.52 -8.99 -16.92
C GLN A 97 12.86 -7.95 -16.00
N GLU A 98 12.19 -6.97 -16.60
CA GLU A 98 11.56 -5.86 -15.89
C GLU A 98 10.47 -6.33 -14.92
N ARG A 99 9.71 -7.38 -15.29
CA ARG A 99 8.76 -8.05 -14.40
C ARG A 99 9.38 -8.42 -13.06
N TYR A 100 10.59 -8.95 -13.08
CA TYR A 100 11.27 -9.38 -11.86
C TYR A 100 11.83 -8.21 -11.06
N TRP A 101 12.30 -7.15 -11.73
CA TRP A 101 12.72 -5.92 -11.05
C TRP A 101 11.54 -5.23 -10.36
N VAL A 102 10.41 -5.06 -11.06
CA VAL A 102 9.18 -4.48 -10.51
C VAL A 102 8.73 -5.28 -9.29
N LYS A 103 8.67 -6.61 -9.38
CA LYS A 103 8.27 -7.46 -8.26
C LYS A 103 9.23 -7.34 -7.07
N ALA A 104 10.53 -7.38 -7.29
CA ALA A 104 11.52 -7.28 -6.23
C ALA A 104 11.45 -5.93 -5.50
N LEU A 105 11.38 -4.81 -6.24
CA LEU A 105 11.33 -3.47 -5.65
C LEU A 105 10.00 -3.20 -4.92
N ALA A 106 8.89 -3.66 -5.47
CA ALA A 106 7.60 -3.58 -4.78
C ALA A 106 7.60 -4.40 -3.47
N GLN A 107 8.27 -5.55 -3.47
CA GLN A 107 8.42 -6.41 -2.30
C GLN A 107 9.36 -5.81 -1.25
N ASP A 108 10.45 -5.14 -1.64
CA ASP A 108 11.29 -4.39 -0.68
C ASP A 108 10.41 -3.47 0.19
N ILE A 109 9.45 -2.78 -0.43
CA ILE A 109 8.53 -1.89 0.29
C ILE A 109 7.47 -2.70 1.07
N ALA A 110 6.79 -3.63 0.40
CA ALA A 110 5.61 -4.28 0.94
C ALA A 110 5.90 -5.37 1.99
N ILE A 111 7.12 -5.91 1.97
CA ILE A 111 7.57 -7.03 2.81
C ILE A 111 8.62 -6.59 3.83
N ASP A 112 9.61 -5.79 3.42
CA ASP A 112 10.75 -5.48 4.29
C ASP A 112 10.61 -4.13 5.02
N ILE A 113 9.84 -3.18 4.49
CA ILE A 113 9.61 -1.86 5.15
C ILE A 113 8.28 -1.81 5.89
N HIS A 114 7.19 -2.08 5.18
CA HIS A 114 5.85 -1.84 5.69
C HIS A 114 5.49 -2.75 6.89
N PRO A 115 5.67 -4.08 6.84
CA PRO A 115 5.16 -4.99 7.87
C PRO A 115 5.71 -4.75 9.28
N ILE A 116 6.99 -4.38 9.39
CA ILE A 116 7.66 -4.06 10.67
C ILE A 116 7.20 -2.72 11.27
N ASN A 117 6.46 -1.93 10.50
CA ASN A 117 5.91 -0.63 10.85
C ASN A 117 4.38 -0.65 10.97
N ASN A 118 3.75 -1.81 10.78
CA ASN A 118 2.30 -1.97 10.85
C ASN A 118 1.75 -1.69 12.26
N LEU A 119 0.50 -1.23 12.31
CA LEU A 119 -0.18 -0.90 13.56
C LEU A 119 -0.10 -2.02 14.62
N ARG A 120 -0.36 -3.28 14.25
CA ARG A 120 -0.28 -4.43 15.18
C ARG A 120 1.11 -4.61 15.81
N VAL A 121 2.17 -4.36 15.03
CA VAL A 121 3.56 -4.50 15.50
C VAL A 121 3.86 -3.35 16.47
N ILE A 122 3.52 -2.12 16.07
CA ILE A 122 3.73 -0.94 16.90
C ILE A 122 2.92 -0.98 18.20
N GLN A 123 1.68 -1.46 18.16
CA GLN A 123 0.85 -1.65 19.35
C GLN A 123 1.46 -2.68 20.30
N HIS A 124 1.89 -3.84 19.78
CA HIS A 124 2.54 -4.86 20.58
C HIS A 124 3.82 -4.33 21.24
N LEU A 125 4.68 -3.65 20.48
CA LEU A 125 5.91 -3.06 21.00
C LEU A 125 5.62 -1.98 22.07
N SER A 126 4.62 -1.13 21.84
CA SER A 126 4.21 -0.09 22.80
C SER A 126 3.69 -0.68 24.10
N GLN A 127 2.96 -1.80 24.04
CA GLN A 127 2.39 -2.47 25.22
C GLN A 127 3.43 -3.28 26.00
N GLN A 128 4.31 -4.03 25.33
CA GLN A 128 5.25 -4.94 25.98
C GLN A 128 6.52 -4.25 26.47
N PHE A 129 7.01 -3.25 25.75
CA PHE A 129 8.31 -2.61 26.02
C PHE A 129 8.20 -1.15 26.46
N VAL A 130 6.98 -0.67 26.78
CA VAL A 130 6.70 0.69 27.28
C VAL A 130 7.33 1.76 26.38
N MET A 131 7.16 1.63 25.06
CA MET A 131 7.64 2.64 24.13
C MET A 131 6.77 3.90 24.24
N ASN A 132 7.41 5.03 24.55
CA ASN A 132 6.78 6.34 24.42
C ASN A 132 6.67 6.75 22.95
N ASP A 133 6.00 7.88 22.69
CA ASP A 133 5.78 8.34 21.31
C ASP A 133 7.09 8.67 20.57
N ASP A 134 8.12 9.16 21.27
CA ASP A 134 9.43 9.45 20.66
C ASP A 134 10.14 8.16 20.19
N SER A 135 10.16 7.12 21.03
CA SER A 135 10.70 5.82 20.67
C SER A 135 9.92 5.18 19.52
N ARG A 136 8.59 5.33 19.50
CA ARG A 136 7.76 4.87 18.38
C ARG A 136 8.13 5.58 17.09
N GLN A 137 8.25 6.91 17.12
CA GLN A 137 8.65 7.66 15.94
C GLN A 137 10.06 7.28 15.47
N GLN A 138 11.00 7.08 16.40
CA GLN A 138 12.36 6.65 16.09
C GLN A 138 12.38 5.27 15.42
N TRP A 139 11.59 4.31 15.90
CA TRP A 139 11.44 3.00 15.27
C TRP A 139 10.96 3.12 13.83
N MET A 140 9.89 3.89 13.62
CA MET A 140 9.31 4.11 12.29
C MET A 140 10.33 4.74 11.35
N ARG A 141 10.99 5.84 11.77
CA ARG A 141 12.01 6.50 10.96
C ARG A 141 13.15 5.56 10.61
N HIS A 142 13.70 4.85 11.59
CA HIS A 142 14.84 3.96 11.41
C HIS A 142 14.61 2.93 10.30
N TRP A 143 13.47 2.22 10.35
CA TRP A 143 13.17 1.17 9.40
C TRP A 143 12.78 1.69 8.02
N ILE A 144 12.11 2.85 7.96
CA ILE A 144 11.82 3.52 6.69
C ILE A 144 13.11 4.00 6.04
N GLU A 145 14.01 4.64 6.80
CA GLU A 145 15.30 5.13 6.31
C GLU A 145 16.16 3.98 5.79
N ILE A 146 16.29 2.87 6.52
CA ILE A 146 17.05 1.69 6.04
C ILE A 146 16.52 1.24 4.67
N GLY A 147 15.20 1.07 4.56
CA GLY A 147 14.55 0.67 3.32
C GLY A 147 14.74 1.68 2.19
N PHE A 148 14.59 2.97 2.47
CA PHE A 148 14.75 4.04 1.50
C PHE A 148 16.20 4.17 1.02
N HIS A 149 17.20 4.01 1.88
CA HIS A 149 18.60 3.98 1.45
C HIS A 149 18.89 2.85 0.46
N ALA A 150 18.29 1.67 0.68
CA ALA A 150 18.45 0.54 -0.24
C ALA A 150 17.68 0.79 -1.55
N LEU A 151 16.43 1.25 -1.45
CA LEU A 151 15.56 1.51 -2.59
C LEU A 151 16.12 2.62 -3.49
N GLU A 152 16.56 3.75 -2.93
CA GLU A 152 17.17 4.88 -3.66
C GLU A 152 18.35 4.42 -4.53
N LYS A 153 19.25 3.58 -3.98
CA LYS A 153 20.40 3.01 -4.71
C LYS A 153 19.97 2.08 -5.84
N LYS A 154 18.87 1.34 -5.68
CA LYS A 154 18.33 0.46 -6.73
C LYS A 154 17.66 1.29 -7.82
N LEU A 155 16.84 2.27 -7.44
CA LEU A 155 16.13 3.17 -8.36
C LEU A 155 17.10 3.96 -9.23
N ALA A 156 18.24 4.43 -8.70
CA ALA A 156 19.28 5.09 -9.47
C ALA A 156 19.78 4.33 -10.72
N LYS A 157 19.49 3.03 -10.84
CA LYS A 157 19.86 2.19 -11.99
C LYS A 157 18.73 1.98 -12.99
N VAL A 158 17.48 2.17 -12.59
CA VAL A 158 16.31 1.72 -13.37
C VAL A 158 15.19 2.76 -13.50
N SER A 159 15.19 3.81 -12.69
CA SER A 159 14.14 4.83 -12.70
C SER A 159 14.24 5.77 -13.91
N GLY A 160 13.09 6.19 -14.42
CA GLY A 160 12.94 7.34 -15.31
C GLY A 160 12.02 8.37 -14.65
N LEU A 161 10.89 8.68 -15.27
CA LEU A 161 9.81 9.45 -14.64
C LEU A 161 9.13 8.68 -13.49
N CYS A 162 9.13 7.35 -13.56
CA CYS A 162 8.57 6.44 -12.57
C CYS A 162 9.70 5.58 -11.95
N CYS A 163 9.34 4.71 -11.01
CA CYS A 163 10.29 3.82 -10.34
C CYS A 163 11.06 2.90 -11.28
N VAL A 164 10.43 2.44 -12.36
CA VAL A 164 11.06 1.60 -13.38
C VAL A 164 10.69 2.18 -14.74
N GLY A 165 11.65 2.83 -15.40
CA GLY A 165 11.40 3.57 -16.63
C GLY A 165 10.42 4.73 -16.44
N ASP A 166 9.61 4.97 -17.46
CA ASP A 166 8.71 6.13 -17.52
C ASP A 166 7.24 5.80 -17.25
N ASP A 167 6.87 4.51 -17.24
CA ASP A 167 5.51 4.04 -17.03
C ASP A 167 5.22 3.71 -15.55
N ILE A 168 3.97 3.93 -15.12
CA ILE A 168 3.54 3.60 -13.75
C ILE A 168 3.49 2.07 -13.57
N THR A 169 4.22 1.58 -12.56
CA THR A 169 4.30 0.15 -12.21
C THR A 169 3.79 -0.13 -10.79
N LEU A 170 3.80 -1.40 -10.39
CA LEU A 170 3.51 -1.84 -9.03
C LEU A 170 4.44 -1.19 -7.99
N VAL A 171 5.68 -0.84 -8.36
CA VAL A 171 6.63 -0.20 -7.45
C VAL A 171 6.11 1.19 -7.07
N ASP A 172 5.62 1.96 -8.04
CA ASP A 172 5.05 3.30 -7.85
C ASP A 172 3.82 3.27 -6.95
N VAL A 173 2.94 2.28 -7.19
CA VAL A 173 1.76 2.00 -6.37
C VAL A 173 2.13 1.69 -4.91
N CYS A 174 3.29 1.06 -4.69
CA CYS A 174 3.82 0.80 -3.35
C CYS A 174 4.55 2.01 -2.73
N LEU A 175 5.26 2.79 -3.56
CA LEU A 175 6.10 3.90 -3.14
C LEU A 175 5.26 5.05 -2.56
N VAL A 176 4.20 5.48 -3.24
CA VAL A 176 3.43 6.65 -2.80
C VAL A 176 2.82 6.47 -1.39
N PRO A 177 2.20 5.32 -1.06
CA PRO A 177 1.77 5.04 0.32
C PRO A 177 2.92 4.96 1.33
N GLN A 178 4.11 4.53 0.91
CA GLN A 178 5.28 4.47 1.78
C GLN A 178 5.88 5.86 2.04
N LEU A 179 5.87 6.74 1.05
CA LEU A 179 6.22 8.15 1.19
C LEU A 179 5.28 8.87 2.16
N TYR A 180 3.98 8.61 2.07
CA TYR A 180 3.00 9.14 3.04
C TYR A 180 3.36 8.74 4.48
N ASN A 181 3.75 7.49 4.70
CA ASN A 181 4.23 7.05 6.02
C ASN A 181 5.53 7.77 6.42
N ALA A 182 6.49 7.89 5.51
CA ALA A 182 7.76 8.57 5.77
C ALA A 182 7.54 10.03 6.24
N GLU A 183 6.67 10.78 5.56
CA GLU A 183 6.28 12.15 5.90
C GLU A 183 5.60 12.21 7.27
N ARG A 184 4.62 11.32 7.51
CA ARG A 184 3.90 11.25 8.79
C ARG A 184 4.81 11.01 9.99
N PHE A 185 5.93 10.32 9.79
CA PHE A 185 6.91 10.02 10.84
C PHE A 185 8.16 10.91 10.78
N ASN A 186 8.12 12.00 10.00
CA ASN A 186 9.18 13.01 9.89
C ASN A 186 10.53 12.44 9.44
N VAL A 187 10.54 11.51 8.49
CA VAL A 187 11.76 11.08 7.80
C VAL A 187 12.29 12.25 6.94
N ASP A 188 13.58 12.52 7.00
CA ASP A 188 14.22 13.53 6.14
C ASP A 188 14.33 13.01 4.70
N LEU A 189 13.39 13.44 3.85
CA LEU A 189 13.34 13.04 2.45
C LEU A 189 14.41 13.70 1.57
N THR A 190 15.15 14.70 2.08
CA THR A 190 16.25 15.32 1.31
C THR A 190 17.40 14.34 1.04
N ALA A 191 17.52 13.29 1.85
CA ALA A 191 18.46 12.19 1.65
C ALA A 191 18.07 11.25 0.49
N PHE A 192 16.84 11.36 -0.04
CA PHE A 192 16.29 10.46 -1.06
C PHE A 192 15.71 11.25 -2.26
N PRO A 193 16.56 11.95 -3.04
CA PRO A 193 16.11 12.83 -4.11
C PRO A 193 15.36 12.11 -5.25
N ILE A 194 15.74 10.88 -5.62
CA ILE A 194 15.07 10.11 -6.69
C ILE A 194 13.68 9.69 -6.23
N ILE A 195 13.58 9.07 -5.06
CA ILE A 195 12.30 8.73 -4.43
C ILE A 195 11.39 9.95 -4.33
N SER A 196 11.92 11.08 -3.88
CA SER A 196 11.16 12.33 -3.72
C SER A 196 10.66 12.89 -5.07
N ALA A 197 11.50 12.88 -6.10
CA ALA A 197 11.13 13.36 -7.43
C ALA A 197 10.03 12.49 -8.07
N ILE A 198 10.18 11.16 -8.01
CA ILE A 198 9.17 10.22 -8.51
C ILE A 198 7.86 10.38 -7.72
N GLY A 199 7.94 10.44 -6.39
CA GLY A 199 6.77 10.65 -5.53
C GLY A 199 6.01 11.93 -5.86
N ALA A 200 6.73 13.04 -6.08
CA ALA A 200 6.14 14.30 -6.49
C ALA A 200 5.46 14.19 -7.86
N HIS A 201 6.11 13.54 -8.84
CA HIS A 201 5.53 13.29 -10.16
C HIS A 201 4.23 12.47 -10.08
N LEU A 202 4.27 11.31 -9.40
CA LEU A 202 3.13 10.39 -9.30
C LEU A 202 1.91 11.04 -8.61
N ARG A 203 2.14 11.88 -7.59
CA ARG A 203 1.06 12.61 -6.89
C ARG A 203 0.37 13.67 -7.74
N THR A 204 0.90 14.01 -8.92
CA THR A 204 0.17 14.85 -9.89
C THR A 204 -0.91 14.07 -10.64
N HIS A 205 -0.83 12.73 -10.67
CA HIS A 205 -1.75 11.90 -11.43
C HIS A 205 -3.11 11.76 -10.72
N PRO A 206 -4.25 11.94 -11.41
CA PRO A 206 -5.59 11.93 -10.79
C PRO A 206 -5.91 10.67 -9.98
N ALA A 207 -5.48 9.49 -10.46
CA ALA A 207 -5.70 8.22 -9.76
C ALA A 207 -5.03 8.16 -8.37
N PHE A 208 -3.85 8.76 -8.23
CA PHE A 208 -3.13 8.84 -6.95
C PHE A 208 -3.79 9.86 -6.03
N GLN A 209 -4.15 11.03 -6.55
CA GLN A 209 -4.89 12.05 -5.78
C GLN A 209 -6.21 11.53 -5.23
N ALA A 210 -6.99 10.81 -6.04
CA ALA A 210 -8.26 10.24 -5.61
C ALA A 210 -8.09 9.14 -4.53
N ALA A 211 -6.91 8.53 -4.44
CA ALA A 211 -6.60 7.48 -3.47
C ALA A 211 -6.00 8.02 -2.15
N GLU A 212 -5.65 9.31 -2.09
CA GLU A 212 -5.07 9.98 -0.92
C GLU A 212 -5.88 9.68 0.36
N PRO A 213 -5.23 9.31 1.48
CA PRO A 213 -5.91 8.99 2.73
C PRO A 213 -6.94 10.05 3.13
N GLU A 214 -6.56 11.33 3.10
CA GLU A 214 -7.38 12.46 3.53
C GLU A 214 -8.60 12.72 2.62
N ARG A 215 -8.67 12.11 1.43
CA ARG A 215 -9.82 12.22 0.51
C ARG A 215 -10.82 11.07 0.63
N GLN A 216 -10.55 10.08 1.48
CA GLN A 216 -11.45 8.94 1.66
C GLN A 216 -12.65 9.34 2.50
N LYS A 217 -13.81 8.72 2.26
CA LYS A 217 -15.07 9.07 2.93
C LYS A 217 -15.04 8.87 4.44
N ASP A 218 -14.19 7.95 4.90
CA ASP A 218 -13.96 7.61 6.31
C ASP A 218 -12.79 8.40 6.94
N ALA A 219 -12.19 9.35 6.20
CA ALA A 219 -11.12 10.18 6.72
C ALA A 219 -11.63 11.06 7.86
N VAL A 220 -10.88 11.06 8.96
CA VAL A 220 -11.07 11.97 10.09
C VAL A 220 -9.87 12.93 10.06
N VAL A 221 -10.05 14.05 9.36
CA VAL A 221 -9.06 15.11 9.20
C VAL A 221 -9.12 16.07 10.38
#